data_AF-A0A8S9DQW4-F1
#
_entry.id   AF-A0A8S9DQW4-F1
#
_cell.length_a   1.000
_cell.length_b   1.000
_cell.length_c   1.000
_cell.angle_alpha   90.00
_cell.angle_beta   90.00
_cell.angle_gamma   90.00
#
_symmetry.space_group_name_H-M   'P 1'
#
loop_
_entity.id
_entity.type
_entity.pdbx_description
1 polymer ?
#
loop_
_entity_poly.entity_id
_entity_poly.type
_entity_poly.pdbx_seq_one_letter_code
_entity_poly.pdbx_strand_id
1 'polypeptide(L)'
;RHTVGYDRLETPEELSLLASIYADLRLYINFFQPVLKLVTKERIDGKTLRTYDQAMTPFRRVLALETIPVEIKARLLDHYMQLNPVTLRASIDANVALLWKIVR
;
A
#
# COMPACT_ATOMS: atom_id res chain seq x y z
N ARG A 1 -7.58 -8.76 0.40
CA ARG A 1 -6.59 -8.88 1.50
C ARG A 1 -5.51 -9.87 1.05
N HIS A 2 -4.65 -9.47 0.09
CA HIS A 2 -3.72 -10.44 -0.51
C HIS A 2 -2.53 -10.77 0.39
N THR A 3 -2.04 -9.81 1.18
CA THR A 3 -0.81 -9.97 1.99
C THR A 3 -0.93 -11.02 3.09
N VAL A 4 -2.09 -11.10 3.78
CA VAL A 4 -2.29 -11.98 4.94
C VAL A 4 -3.26 -13.13 4.68
N GLY A 5 -3.88 -13.18 3.49
CA GLY A 5 -4.90 -14.17 3.16
C GLY A 5 -6.31 -13.80 3.65
N TYR A 6 -7.16 -14.83 3.76
CA TYR A 6 -8.59 -14.71 4.06
C TYR A 6 -9.02 -15.53 5.29
N ASP A 7 -8.08 -16.14 6.01
CA ASP A 7 -8.37 -16.91 7.20
C ASP A 7 -8.96 -16.04 8.32
N ARG A 8 -9.68 -16.68 9.24
CA ARG A 8 -10.27 -16.00 10.39
C ARG A 8 -9.21 -15.86 11.48
N LEU A 9 -9.02 -14.63 11.94
CA LEU A 9 -8.05 -14.25 12.97
C LEU A 9 -8.85 -13.69 14.15
N GLU A 10 -8.67 -14.27 15.33
CA GLU A 10 -9.53 -14.06 16.50
C GLU A 10 -8.75 -13.76 17.79
N THR A 11 -7.45 -13.99 17.78
CA THR A 11 -6.60 -13.86 18.97
C THR A 11 -5.97 -12.46 19.05
N PRO A 12 -5.66 -11.98 20.27
CA PRO A 12 -4.93 -10.72 20.44
C PRO A 12 -3.54 -10.73 19.79
N GLU A 13 -2.91 -11.90 19.72
CA GLU A 13 -1.57 -12.06 19.13
C GLU A 13 -1.61 -11.89 17.60
N GLU A 14 -2.59 -12.49 16.93
CA GLU A 14 -2.84 -12.26 15.51
C GLU A 14 -3.17 -10.80 15.22
N LEU A 15 -3.96 -10.14 16.07
CA LEU A 15 -4.27 -8.72 15.93
C LEU A 15 -3.00 -7.84 16.00
N SER A 16 -2.08 -8.16 16.92
CA SER A 16 -0.81 -7.46 17.07
C SER A 16 0.08 -7.62 15.82
N LEU A 17 0.16 -8.84 15.28
CA LEU A 17 0.89 -9.12 14.04
C LEU A 17 0.25 -8.39 12.84
N LEU A 18 -1.08 -8.41 12.72
CA LEU A 18 -1.79 -7.66 11.68
C LEU A 18 -1.49 -6.16 11.76
N ALA A 19 -1.55 -5.58 12.96
CA ALA A 19 -1.25 -4.16 13.16
C ALA A 19 0.16 -3.82 12.67
N SER A 20 1.14 -4.67 13.01
CA SER A 20 2.54 -4.51 12.60
C SER A 20 2.72 -4.65 11.08
N ILE A 21 2.12 -5.68 10.48
CA ILE A 21 2.14 -5.91 9.03
C ILE A 21 1.56 -4.71 8.28
N TYR A 22 0.40 -4.21 8.71
CA TYR A 22 -0.26 -3.10 8.03
C TYR A 22 0.41 -1.74 8.28
N ALA A 23 1.10 -1.57 9.41
CA ALA A 23 1.90 -0.38 9.69
C ALA A 23 3.05 -0.20 8.70
N ASP A 24 3.72 -1.29 8.32
CA ASP A 24 4.79 -1.27 7.31
C ASP A 24 4.23 -1.32 5.89
N LEU A 25 3.20 -2.14 5.66
CA LEU A 25 2.60 -2.31 4.33
C LEU A 25 2.03 -0.99 3.80
N ARG A 26 1.42 -0.15 4.64
CA ARG A 26 0.93 1.17 4.20
C ARG A 26 2.07 2.06 3.71
N LEU A 27 3.26 1.97 4.31
CA LEU A 27 4.42 2.77 3.92
C LEU A 27 4.98 2.24 2.60
N TYR A 28 5.14 0.92 2.51
CA TYR A 28 5.59 0.24 1.31
C TYR A 28 4.72 0.58 0.09
N ILE A 29 3.39 0.41 0.21
CA ILE A 29 2.46 0.64 -0.90
C ILE A 29 2.43 2.13 -1.29
N ASN A 30 2.29 3.03 -0.32
CA ASN A 30 2.07 4.45 -0.64
C ASN A 30 3.31 5.13 -1.20
N PHE A 31 4.50 4.76 -0.74
CA PHE A 31 5.74 5.42 -1.13
C PHE A 31 6.45 4.73 -2.28
N PHE A 32 6.38 3.40 -2.39
CA PHE A 32 7.26 2.63 -3.26
C PHE A 32 6.55 1.78 -4.33
N GLN A 33 5.23 1.55 -4.24
CA GLN A 33 4.51 0.76 -5.24
C GLN A 33 3.78 1.65 -6.25
N PRO A 34 4.17 1.64 -7.54
CA PRO A 34 3.43 2.35 -8.57
C PRO A 34 2.07 1.71 -8.80
N VAL A 35 1.03 2.53 -8.86
CA VAL A 35 -0.33 2.06 -9.13
C VAL A 35 -0.94 2.83 -10.30
N LEU A 36 -1.75 2.12 -11.08
CA LEU A 36 -2.60 2.67 -12.12
C LEU A 36 -3.94 3.07 -11.50
N LYS A 37 -4.42 4.27 -11.78
CA LYS A 37 -5.79 4.69 -11.47
C LYS A 37 -6.66 4.54 -12.70
N LEU A 38 -7.88 4.05 -12.50
CA LEU A 38 -8.90 3.98 -13.53
C LEU A 38 -9.37 5.40 -13.86
N VAL A 39 -9.20 5.83 -15.11
CA VAL A 39 -9.58 7.17 -15.59
C VAL A 39 -11.00 7.15 -16.13
N THR A 40 -11.29 6.20 -17.01
CA THR A 40 -12.63 6.02 -17.58
C THR A 40 -13.03 4.56 -17.58
N LYS A 41 -14.34 4.32 -17.50
CA LYS A 41 -14.95 3.02 -17.62
C LYS A 41 -16.25 3.17 -18.40
N GLU A 42 -16.27 2.62 -19.60
CA GLU A 42 -17.36 2.78 -20.55
C GLU A 42 -17.89 1.42 -21.00
N ARG A 43 -19.17 1.36 -21.34
CA ARG A 43 -19.80 0.15 -21.87
C ARG A 43 -20.20 0.38 -23.32
N ILE A 44 -19.56 -0.34 -24.23
CA ILE A 44 -19.77 -0.24 -25.69
C ILE A 44 -20.10 -1.64 -26.19
N ASP A 45 -21.25 -1.80 -26.84
CA ASP A 45 -21.76 -3.08 -27.37
C ASP A 45 -21.69 -4.25 -26.37
N GLY A 46 -22.04 -3.98 -25.11
CA GLY A 46 -22.02 -4.96 -24.03
C GLY A 46 -20.63 -5.29 -23.46
N LYS A 47 -19.54 -4.75 -24.03
CA LYS A 47 -18.17 -4.87 -23.51
C LYS A 47 -17.84 -3.68 -22.61
N THR A 48 -17.06 -3.92 -21.55
CA THR A 48 -16.58 -2.86 -20.66
C THR A 48 -15.14 -2.50 -21.03
N LEU A 49 -14.93 -1.30 -21.55
CA LEU A 49 -13.61 -0.75 -21.81
C LEU A 49 -13.14 0.05 -20.59
N ARG A 50 -11.88 -0.15 -20.18
CA ARG A 50 -11.26 0.54 -19.04
C ARG A 50 -9.99 1.21 -19.52
N THR A 51 -9.90 2.52 -19.30
CA THR A 51 -8.69 3.29 -19.59
C THR A 51 -8.04 3.66 -18.27
N TYR A 52 -6.75 3.36 -18.14
CA TYR A 52 -5.94 3.66 -16.96
C TYR A 52 -4.95 4.76 -17.28
N ASP A 53 -4.51 5.47 -16.25
CA ASP A 53 -3.47 6.50 -16.37
C ASP A 53 -2.06 5.89 -16.38
N GLN A 54 -1.03 6.74 -16.26
CA GLN A 54 0.33 6.28 -16.08
C GLN A 54 0.57 5.81 -14.64
N ALA A 55 1.31 4.70 -14.50
CA ALA A 55 1.65 4.15 -13.19
C ALA A 55 2.50 5.13 -12.37
N MET A 56 2.00 5.50 -11.19
CA MET A 56 2.69 6.37 -10.24
C MET A 56 2.40 5.94 -8.82
N THR A 57 3.37 6.10 -7.91
CA THR A 57 3.14 5.84 -6.48
C THR A 57 2.16 6.88 -5.92
N PRO A 58 1.30 6.52 -4.94
CA PRO A 58 0.43 7.48 -4.28
C PRO A 58 1.19 8.71 -3.76
N PHE A 59 2.38 8.52 -3.19
CA PHE A 59 3.28 9.60 -2.78
C PHE A 59 3.60 10.57 -3.92
N ARG A 60 4.07 10.07 -5.07
CA ARG A 60 4.39 10.93 -6.23
C ARG A 60 3.17 11.68 -6.75
N ARG A 61 1.99 11.06 -6.69
CA ARG A 61 0.73 11.71 -7.09
C ARG A 61 0.41 12.88 -6.16
N VAL A 62 0.56 12.72 -4.85
CA VAL A 62 0.36 13.82 -3.88
C VAL A 62 1.35 14.96 -4.13
N LEU A 63 2.61 14.66 -4.43
CA LEU A 63 3.61 15.69 -4.76
C LEU A 63 3.26 16.48 -6.03
N ALA A 64 2.66 15.83 -7.03
CA ALA A 64 2.26 16.45 -8.30
C ALA A 64 1.01 17.33 -8.21
N LEU A 65 0.20 17.21 -7.14
CA LEU A 65 -1.01 18.03 -6.98
C LEU A 65 -0.68 19.44 -6.49
N GLU A 66 -1.09 20.46 -7.23
CA GLU A 66 -0.88 21.88 -6.87
C GLU A 66 -1.71 22.31 -5.65
N THR A 67 -2.84 21.65 -5.41
CA THR A 67 -3.76 21.97 -4.30
C THR A 67 -3.23 21.57 -2.92
N ILE A 68 -2.14 20.80 -2.86
CA ILE A 68 -1.55 20.32 -1.61
C ILE A 68 -0.52 21.34 -1.10
N PRO A 69 -0.63 21.82 0.14
CA PRO A 69 0.32 22.76 0.73
C PRO A 69 1.76 22.23 0.73
N VAL A 70 2.72 23.14 0.54
CA VAL A 70 4.15 22.81 0.43
C VAL A 70 4.67 22.14 1.70
N GLU A 71 4.14 22.53 2.87
CA GLU A 71 4.51 21.99 4.17
C GLU A 71 4.17 20.50 4.27
N ILE A 72 3.03 20.09 3.70
CA ILE A 72 2.62 18.68 3.66
C ILE A 72 3.54 17.89 2.72
N LYS A 73 3.89 18.46 1.56
CA LYS A 73 4.83 17.84 0.63
C LYS A 73 6.22 17.66 1.25
N ALA A 74 6.70 18.68 1.97
CA ALA A 74 7.98 18.63 2.69
C ALA A 74 8.00 17.51 3.75
N ARG A 75 6.94 17.40 4.56
CA ARG A 75 6.79 16.32 5.55
C ARG A 75 6.78 14.93 4.91
N LEU A 76 6.12 14.77 3.75
CA LEU A 76 6.10 13.51 3.02
C LEU A 76 7.48 13.17 2.43
N LEU A 77 8.21 14.17 1.94
CA LEU A 77 9.58 14.04 1.44
C LEU A 77 10.54 13.61 2.55
N ASP A 78 10.50 14.28 3.70
CA ASP A 78 11.31 13.91 4.86
C ASP A 78 11.05 12.48 5.31
N HIS A 79 9.78 12.10 5.43
CA HIS A 79 9.41 10.73 5.74
C HIS A 79 9.93 9.75 4.68
N TYR A 80 9.76 10.04 3.39
CA TYR A 80 10.27 9.20 2.30
C TYR A 80 11.79 8.97 2.38
N MET A 81 12.57 9.99 2.76
CA MET A 81 14.03 9.88 2.93
C MET A 81 14.44 8.93 4.06
N GLN A 82 13.59 8.76 5.07
CA GLN A 82 13.85 7.89 6.22
C GLN A 82 13.42 6.43 5.98
N LEU A 83 12.66 6.17 4.91
CA LEU A 83 12.15 4.84 4.60
C LEU A 83 13.10 4.07 3.69
N ASN A 84 13.25 2.78 3.97
CA ASN A 84 13.95 1.84 3.10
C ASN A 84 12.98 0.74 2.63
N PRO A 85 12.72 0.62 1.32
CA PRO A 85 11.75 -0.35 0.81
C PRO A 85 12.16 -1.81 1.06
N VAL A 86 13.46 -2.10 1.15
CA VAL A 86 13.96 -3.46 1.41
C VAL A 86 13.71 -3.85 2.86
N THR A 87 13.97 -2.96 3.81
CA THR A 87 13.74 -3.23 5.23
C THR A 87 12.26 -3.36 5.54
N LEU A 88 11.43 -2.48 4.98
CA LEU A 88 9.97 -2.57 5.06
C LEU A 88 9.48 -3.92 4.52
N ARG A 89 9.98 -4.33 3.36
CA ARG A 89 9.55 -5.60 2.76
C ARG A 89 9.96 -6.80 3.61
N ALA A 90 11.19 -6.82 4.11
CA ALA A 90 11.67 -7.89 4.99
C ALA A 90 10.84 -8.00 6.27
N SER A 91 10.50 -6.86 6.90
CA SER A 91 9.64 -6.82 8.10
C SER A 91 8.23 -7.38 7.82
N ILE A 92 7.62 -6.95 6.72
CA ILE A 92 6.30 -7.46 6.30
C ILE A 92 6.34 -8.98 6.11
N ASP A 93 7.31 -9.47 5.33
CA ASP A 93 7.41 -10.90 4.99
C ASP A 93 7.68 -11.75 6.25
N ALA A 94 8.52 -11.25 7.18
CA ALA A 94 8.77 -11.91 8.46
C ALA A 94 7.51 -12.00 9.34
N ASN A 95 6.78 -10.89 9.49
CA ASN A 95 5.57 -10.86 10.31
C ASN A 95 4.43 -11.68 9.71
N VAL A 96 4.30 -11.72 8.37
CA VAL A 96 3.35 -12.61 7.69
C VAL A 96 3.71 -14.08 7.93
N ALA A 97 5.00 -14.43 7.88
CA ALA A 97 5.45 -15.78 8.17
C ALA A 97 5.18 -16.19 9.62
N LEU A 98 5.30 -15.27 10.58
CA LEU A 98 4.91 -15.51 11.97
C LEU A 98 3.39 -15.71 12.10
N LEU A 99 2.59 -14.87 11.45
CA LEU A 99 1.13 -15.00 11.46
C LEU A 99 0.69 -16.38 10.95
N TRP A 100 1.27 -16.84 9.84
CA TRP A 100 0.93 -18.16 9.28
C TRP A 100 1.39 -19.35 10.12
N LYS A 101 2.31 -19.17 11.07
CA LYS A 101 2.67 -20.20 12.06
C LYS A 101 1.68 -20.30 13.22
N ILE A 102 0.89 -19.26 13.46
CA ILE A 102 -0.14 -19.24 14.52
C ILE A 102 -1.46 -19.79 13.98
N VAL A 103 -1.78 -19.45 12.73
CA VAL A 103 -3.04 -19.82 12.07
C VAL A 103 -3.06 -21.29 11.61
N ARG A 104 -1.89 -21.91 11.41
CA ARG A 104 -1.74 -23.32 11.03
C ARG A 104 -1.29 -24.16 12.19
#